data_AF-A0A7J2J5S8-F1
#
_entry.id   AF-A0A7J2J5S8-F1
#
_cell.length_a   1.000
_cell.length_b   1.000
_cell.length_c   1.000
_cell.angle_alpha   90.00
_cell.angle_beta   90.00
_cell.angle_gamma   90.00
#
_symmetry.space_group_name_H-M   'P 1'
#
loop_
_entity.id
_entity.type
_entity.pdbx_description
1 polymer ?
#
loop_
_entity_poly.entity_id
_entity_poly.type
_entity_poly.pdbx_seq_one_letter_code
_entity_poly.pdbx_strand_id
1 'polypeptide(L)'
;MRTHYSSEVSPEMDGEEVIVCGWVHDLRNLGGLIFLKIRDREGEIQVTAPKRKVDPETFELISKLSIEDVVSVRGIVKREDQAPRGLEIIPLEVEVLNEVLGKLPLDPRGRVKAELDTRLDARVVDLRKRENQAIFKLRSIVLRRIREFLYSKGFIEVNTPKIIAAATEGGTALFPVKYFERNAFLSQSPQLYKQMLMGTGLDKVFEIAQFFRAEEHDTRRHVNEFTSIDIEMAFSKKEDVMLILEELLREVLSEVVKTEELKELGIDEKDLDVEFPLPRIHYEEAIEMLSEKGIEVEWGEDIPTKGLKELWKLVGTKAYFIVDWPMSAKPFYIMPKGELSESFDLMFYEIELASGGQRNHLYDSLVKAIRSKG
;
A
#
# COMPACT_ATOMS: atom_id res chain seq x y z
N MET A 1 20.72 17.39 -19.12
CA MET A 1 21.42 17.87 -17.91
C MET A 1 22.10 16.69 -17.24
N ARG A 2 21.38 15.79 -16.56
CA ARG A 2 21.93 14.51 -16.06
C ARG A 2 22.40 13.60 -17.21
N THR A 3 23.52 12.92 -17.03
CA THR A 3 23.94 11.80 -17.89
C THR A 3 23.74 10.44 -17.21
N HIS A 4 23.92 10.36 -15.89
CA HIS A 4 23.78 9.12 -15.12
C HIS A 4 23.02 9.34 -13.81
N TYR A 5 22.21 8.38 -13.41
CA TYR A 5 21.74 8.22 -12.03
C TYR A 5 22.88 7.73 -11.14
N SER A 6 22.71 7.94 -9.82
CA SER A 6 23.67 7.51 -8.82
C SER A 6 24.03 6.03 -8.97
N SER A 7 23.05 5.15 -9.22
CA SER A 7 23.29 3.70 -9.32
C SER A 7 24.05 3.29 -10.59
N GLU A 8 23.99 4.10 -11.65
CA GLU A 8 24.61 3.84 -12.95
C GLU A 8 26.10 4.19 -12.99
N VAL A 9 26.57 5.04 -12.05
CA VAL A 9 28.01 5.33 -11.90
C VAL A 9 28.68 4.21 -11.11
N SER A 10 29.74 3.63 -11.67
CA SER A 10 30.46 2.50 -11.09
C SER A 10 31.98 2.69 -11.08
N PRO A 11 32.75 1.90 -10.30
CA PRO A 11 34.20 2.03 -10.22
C PRO A 11 34.93 1.75 -11.54
N GLU A 12 34.29 1.07 -12.49
CA GLU A 12 34.83 0.78 -13.83
C GLU A 12 34.91 2.02 -14.72
N MET A 13 34.18 3.07 -14.39
CA MET A 13 34.16 4.36 -15.11
C MET A 13 35.27 5.31 -14.63
N ASP A 14 36.31 4.81 -13.97
CA ASP A 14 37.40 5.64 -13.43
C ASP A 14 38.02 6.54 -14.51
N GLY A 15 38.07 7.84 -14.23
CA GLY A 15 38.57 8.87 -15.15
C GLY A 15 37.51 9.42 -16.13
N GLU A 16 36.31 8.85 -16.19
CA GLU A 16 35.24 9.35 -17.06
C GLU A 16 34.54 10.59 -16.48
N GLU A 17 34.09 11.48 -17.36
CA GLU A 17 33.28 12.65 -16.99
C GLU A 17 31.79 12.28 -16.96
N VAL A 18 31.12 12.58 -15.85
CA VAL A 18 29.69 12.34 -15.65
C VAL A 18 28.98 13.60 -15.15
N ILE A 19 27.67 13.65 -15.38
CA ILE A 19 26.80 14.68 -14.81
C ILE A 19 25.73 13.99 -13.97
N VAL A 20 25.79 14.23 -12.66
CA VAL A 20 24.79 13.76 -11.71
C VAL A 20 23.94 14.94 -11.23
N CYS A 21 22.64 14.73 -11.07
CA CYS A 21 21.73 15.77 -10.60
C CYS A 21 20.85 15.22 -9.50
N GLY A 22 20.60 16.00 -8.45
CA GLY A 22 19.77 15.56 -7.33
C GLY A 22 19.69 16.59 -6.21
N TRP A 23 19.34 16.10 -5.03
CA TRP A 23 19.22 16.91 -3.83
C TRP A 23 20.46 16.75 -2.95
N VAL A 24 20.96 17.86 -2.39
CA VAL A 24 22.02 17.83 -1.38
C VAL A 24 21.52 17.07 -0.15
N HIS A 25 22.04 15.87 0.06
CA HIS A 25 21.59 14.97 1.12
C HIS A 25 22.42 15.13 2.40
N ASP A 26 23.73 15.28 2.29
CA ASP A 26 24.63 15.56 3.41
C ASP A 26 25.76 16.45 2.90
N LEU A 27 26.26 17.33 3.76
CA LEU A 27 27.38 18.21 3.45
C LEU A 27 28.31 18.24 4.67
N ARG A 28 29.56 17.85 4.48
CA ARG A 28 30.59 17.88 5.53
C ARG A 28 31.79 18.68 5.04
N ASN A 29 31.99 19.85 5.64
CA ASN A 29 33.12 20.73 5.34
C ASN A 29 34.19 20.60 6.42
N LEU A 30 35.37 20.10 6.05
CA LEU A 30 36.55 19.94 6.92
C LEU A 30 37.60 21.05 6.66
N GLY A 31 37.18 22.17 6.09
CA GLY A 31 38.03 23.33 5.76
C GLY A 31 38.83 23.17 4.46
N GLY A 32 39.67 22.13 4.38
CA GLY A 32 40.47 21.82 3.18
C GLY A 32 39.83 20.81 2.23
N LEU A 33 38.74 20.19 2.65
CA LEU A 33 38.07 19.08 1.98
C LEU A 33 36.58 19.14 2.28
N ILE A 34 35.75 19.04 1.25
CA ILE A 34 34.29 18.95 1.40
C ILE A 34 33.81 17.61 0.85
N PHE A 35 32.97 16.92 1.64
CA PHE A 35 32.20 15.78 1.17
C PHE A 35 30.75 16.21 1.00
N LEU A 36 30.27 16.17 -0.24
CA LEU A 36 28.88 16.42 -0.61
C LEU A 36 28.26 15.09 -1.01
N LYS A 37 27.12 14.75 -0.43
CA LYS A 37 26.30 13.63 -0.90
C LYS A 37 25.11 14.16 -1.69
N ILE A 38 24.90 13.63 -2.88
CA ILE A 38 23.75 13.95 -3.72
C ILE A 38 22.82 12.74 -3.74
N ARG A 39 21.55 12.94 -3.41
CA ARG A 39 20.50 11.92 -3.51
C ARG A 39 19.69 12.11 -4.78
N ASP A 40 19.44 11.02 -5.48
CA ASP A 40 18.41 10.91 -6.53
C ASP A 40 17.46 9.75 -6.24
N ARG A 41 16.67 9.32 -7.23
CA ARG A 41 15.66 8.26 -7.05
C ARG A 41 16.26 6.86 -6.85
N GLU A 42 17.54 6.67 -7.18
CA GLU A 42 18.21 5.36 -7.18
C GLU A 42 19.21 5.22 -6.02
N GLY A 43 19.51 6.32 -5.32
CA GLY A 43 20.35 6.30 -4.13
C GLY A 43 21.11 7.59 -3.90
N GLU A 44 22.28 7.44 -3.27
CA GLU A 44 23.21 8.51 -2.97
C GLU A 44 24.52 8.31 -3.75
N ILE A 45 25.13 9.41 -4.16
CA ILE A 45 26.50 9.42 -4.69
C ILE A 45 27.34 10.49 -3.98
N GLN A 46 28.60 10.15 -3.71
CA GLN A 46 29.54 11.04 -3.04
C GLN A 46 30.30 11.89 -4.06
N VAL A 47 30.28 13.19 -3.84
CA VAL A 47 31.14 14.19 -4.47
C VAL A 47 32.18 14.62 -3.44
N THR A 48 33.45 14.46 -3.77
CA THR A 48 34.57 14.86 -2.90
C THR A 48 35.28 16.04 -3.54
N ALA A 49 35.32 17.17 -2.83
CA ALA A 49 35.95 18.40 -3.30
C ALA A 49 37.17 18.75 -2.44
N PRO A 50 38.39 18.32 -2.81
CA PRO A 50 39.62 18.80 -2.17
C PRO A 50 39.95 20.21 -2.67
N LYS A 51 40.21 21.15 -1.76
CA LYS A 51 40.46 22.58 -2.10
C LYS A 51 41.61 22.80 -3.09
N ARG A 52 42.58 21.87 -3.14
CA ARG A 52 43.74 21.95 -4.04
C ARG A 52 43.49 21.37 -5.43
N LYS A 53 42.36 20.67 -5.64
CA LYS A 53 42.03 19.97 -6.89
C LYS A 53 40.80 20.51 -7.61
N VAL A 54 40.01 21.33 -6.91
CA VAL A 54 38.77 21.93 -7.42
C VAL A 54 38.97 23.43 -7.56
N ASP A 55 38.36 24.02 -8.59
CA ASP A 55 38.33 25.47 -8.79
C ASP A 55 37.83 26.22 -7.53
N PRO A 56 38.45 27.36 -7.14
CA PRO A 56 38.06 28.10 -5.94
C PRO A 56 36.59 28.54 -5.88
N GLU A 57 35.99 28.93 -7.01
CA GLU A 57 34.58 29.36 -7.06
C GLU A 57 33.65 28.15 -6.85
N THR A 58 33.97 27.03 -7.50
CA THR A 58 33.24 25.77 -7.30
C THR A 58 33.34 25.28 -5.86
N PHE A 59 34.53 25.33 -5.26
CA PHE A 59 34.73 24.94 -3.86
C PHE A 59 33.93 25.82 -2.89
N GLU A 60 33.95 27.14 -3.12
CA GLU A 60 33.20 28.09 -2.29
C GLU A 60 31.69 27.92 -2.43
N LEU A 61 31.19 27.67 -3.65
CA LEU A 61 29.78 27.37 -3.92
C LEU A 61 29.33 26.11 -3.16
N ILE A 62 30.06 25.01 -3.29
CA ILE A 62 29.77 23.76 -2.57
C ILE A 62 29.74 23.99 -1.06
N SER A 63 30.61 24.86 -0.53
CA SER A 63 30.70 25.15 0.90
C SER A 63 29.47 25.86 1.47
N LYS A 64 28.68 26.52 0.61
CA LYS A 64 27.47 27.27 0.96
C LYS A 64 26.17 26.52 0.72
N LEU A 65 26.22 25.35 0.09
CA LEU A 65 25.03 24.55 -0.19
C LEU A 65 24.28 24.20 1.10
N SER A 66 22.96 24.26 1.02
CA SER A 66 22.06 23.84 2.07
C SER A 66 21.53 22.44 1.79
N ILE A 67 21.15 21.74 2.87
CA ILE A 67 20.49 20.44 2.76
C ILE A 67 19.20 20.62 1.96
N GLU A 68 19.00 19.73 0.97
CA GLU A 68 17.93 19.71 -0.02
C GLU A 68 17.99 20.75 -1.15
N ASP A 69 19.07 21.52 -1.28
CA ASP A 69 19.31 22.28 -2.51
C ASP A 69 19.34 21.32 -3.71
N VAL A 70 18.77 21.75 -4.83
CA VAL A 70 18.77 20.98 -6.07
C VAL A 70 19.97 21.38 -6.89
N VAL A 71 20.86 20.44 -7.17
CA VAL A 71 22.14 20.69 -7.83
C VAL A 71 22.35 19.79 -9.03
N SER A 72 23.12 20.30 -10.00
CA SER A 72 23.76 19.53 -11.06
C SER A 72 25.26 19.58 -10.84
N VAL A 73 25.92 18.43 -10.82
CA VAL A 73 27.37 18.32 -10.65
C VAL A 73 27.95 17.58 -11.84
N ARG A 74 28.82 18.28 -12.56
CA ARG A 74 29.66 17.73 -13.62
C ARG A 74 31.03 17.45 -13.01
N GLY A 75 31.52 16.23 -13.15
CA GLY A 75 32.76 15.82 -12.49
C GLY A 75 33.35 14.54 -13.04
N ILE A 76 34.55 14.23 -12.57
CA ILE A 76 35.31 13.03 -12.96
C ILE A 76 35.07 11.94 -11.94
N VAL A 77 34.69 10.75 -12.41
CA VAL A 77 34.60 9.55 -11.57
C VAL A 77 36.00 9.16 -11.15
N LYS A 78 36.17 8.89 -9.86
CA LYS A 78 37.42 8.42 -9.28
C LYS A 78 37.14 7.19 -8.43
N ARG A 79 37.79 6.08 -8.75
CA ARG A 79 37.81 4.90 -7.88
C ARG A 79 38.50 5.24 -6.55
N GLU A 80 37.83 4.92 -5.46
CA GLU A 80 38.30 5.19 -4.11
C GLU A 80 37.70 4.14 -3.17
N ASP A 81 38.49 3.14 -2.80
CA ASP A 81 37.98 1.98 -2.04
C ASP A 81 37.44 2.39 -0.64
N GLN A 82 37.88 3.54 -0.11
CA GLN A 82 37.37 4.10 1.15
C GLN A 82 36.05 4.86 0.99
N ALA A 83 35.67 5.23 -0.24
CA ALA A 83 34.43 5.95 -0.49
C ALA A 83 33.22 4.99 -0.50
N PRO A 84 32.01 5.48 -0.18
CA PRO A 84 30.79 4.69 -0.34
C PRO A 84 30.71 4.11 -1.75
N ARG A 85 30.40 2.80 -1.86
CA ARG A 85 30.37 2.05 -3.14
C ARG A 85 31.72 1.99 -3.90
N GLY A 86 32.83 2.33 -3.25
CA GLY A 86 34.18 2.22 -3.82
C GLY A 86 34.53 3.31 -4.84
N LEU A 87 33.77 4.41 -4.89
CA LEU A 87 33.98 5.51 -5.83
C LEU A 87 33.56 6.86 -5.25
N GLU A 88 34.09 7.92 -5.83
CA GLU A 88 33.69 9.32 -5.61
C GLU A 88 33.70 10.11 -6.93
N ILE A 89 33.01 11.25 -6.96
CA ILE A 89 33.09 12.21 -8.07
C ILE A 89 33.93 13.41 -7.62
N ILE A 90 34.96 13.77 -8.40
CA ILE A 90 35.70 15.02 -8.23
C ILE A 90 35.01 16.09 -9.07
N PRO A 91 34.41 17.13 -8.48
CA PRO A 91 33.59 18.08 -9.22
C PRO A 91 34.47 19.00 -10.08
N LEU A 92 34.07 19.18 -11.34
CA LEU A 92 34.60 20.19 -12.26
C LEU A 92 33.72 21.45 -12.23
N GLU A 93 32.41 21.28 -12.12
CA GLU A 93 31.42 22.36 -12.13
C GLU A 93 30.20 21.94 -11.30
N VAL A 94 29.65 22.90 -10.55
CA VAL A 94 28.41 22.73 -9.79
C VAL A 94 27.46 23.85 -10.13
N GLU A 95 26.23 23.50 -10.50
CA GLU A 95 25.14 24.43 -10.75
C GLU A 95 24.04 24.21 -9.71
N VAL A 96 23.60 25.29 -9.06
CA VAL A 96 22.43 25.27 -8.17
C VAL A 96 21.19 25.54 -9.02
N LEU A 97 20.40 24.49 -9.24
CA LEU A 97 19.18 24.56 -10.05
C LEU A 97 18.02 25.19 -9.27
N ASN A 98 17.98 24.94 -7.97
CA ASN A 98 16.99 25.52 -7.08
C ASN A 98 17.48 25.49 -5.63
N GLU A 99 17.42 26.63 -4.96
CA GLU A 99 17.77 26.76 -3.53
C GLU A 99 16.59 26.41 -2.63
N VAL A 100 16.88 25.86 -1.46
CA VAL A 100 15.92 25.69 -0.38
C VAL A 100 15.79 26.99 0.39
N LEU A 101 14.55 27.43 0.58
CA LEU A 101 14.23 28.61 1.36
C LEU A 101 13.76 28.22 2.76
N GLY A 102 14.36 28.84 3.78
CA GLY A 102 13.93 28.70 5.17
C GLY A 102 14.25 27.34 5.79
N LYS A 103 13.53 27.02 6.87
CA LYS A 103 13.73 25.77 7.63
C LYS A 103 12.95 24.64 6.96
N LEU A 104 13.60 23.50 6.76
CA LEU A 104 12.93 22.29 6.27
C LEU A 104 11.82 21.85 7.24
N PRO A 105 10.61 21.52 6.74
CA PRO A 105 9.51 21.08 7.59
C PRO A 105 9.75 19.69 8.20
N LEU A 106 10.61 18.88 7.58
CA LEU A 106 11.06 17.57 8.05
C LEU A 106 12.53 17.37 7.71
N ASP A 107 13.23 16.54 8.50
CA ASP A 107 14.58 16.10 8.17
C ASP A 107 14.55 14.89 7.22
N PRO A 108 14.89 15.04 5.93
CA PRO A 108 14.86 13.96 4.95
C PRO A 108 16.00 12.95 5.13
N ARG A 109 16.95 13.23 6.03
CA ARG A 109 18.03 12.30 6.43
C ARG A 109 17.63 11.36 7.57
N GLY A 110 16.46 11.59 8.18
CA GLY A 110 15.94 10.75 9.26
C GLY A 110 16.67 10.86 10.60
N ARG A 111 17.54 11.87 10.82
CA ARG A 111 18.23 12.06 12.11
C ARG A 111 17.28 12.57 13.18
N VAL A 112 16.33 13.43 12.78
CA VAL A 112 15.24 13.90 13.63
C VAL A 112 13.98 13.12 13.29
N LYS A 113 13.48 12.36 14.26
CA LYS A 113 12.18 11.68 14.15
C LYS A 113 11.07 12.72 14.25
N ALA A 114 10.00 12.50 13.49
CA ALA A 114 8.80 13.32 13.49
C ALA A 114 7.59 12.40 13.63
N GLU A 115 6.56 12.91 14.31
CA GLU A 115 5.28 12.22 14.45
C GLU A 115 4.57 12.10 13.10
N LEU A 116 3.59 11.20 13.02
CA LEU A 116 2.87 10.91 11.78
C LEU A 116 2.21 12.15 11.18
N ASP A 117 1.54 12.97 11.99
CA ASP A 117 0.82 14.16 11.52
C ASP A 117 1.77 15.14 10.81
N THR A 118 2.92 15.43 11.40
CA THR A 118 3.94 16.29 10.78
C THR A 118 4.48 15.68 9.49
N ARG A 119 4.60 14.34 9.44
CA ARG A 119 5.04 13.62 8.23
C ARG A 119 4.00 13.70 7.11
N LEU A 120 2.71 13.65 7.45
CA LEU A 120 1.61 13.79 6.49
C LEU A 120 1.49 15.24 5.99
N ASP A 121 1.60 16.24 6.87
CA ASP A 121 1.57 17.66 6.48
C ASP A 121 2.69 18.03 5.50
N ALA A 122 3.87 17.42 5.67
CA ALA A 122 5.02 17.61 4.80
C ALA A 122 5.33 16.37 3.95
N ARG A 123 4.30 15.69 3.45
CA ARG A 123 4.42 14.40 2.74
C ARG A 123 5.41 14.41 1.58
N VAL A 124 5.52 15.53 0.86
CA VAL A 124 6.48 15.70 -0.25
C VAL A 124 7.93 15.54 0.22
N VAL A 125 8.26 16.03 1.42
CA VAL A 125 9.59 15.90 2.02
C VAL A 125 9.76 14.53 2.67
N ASP A 126 8.70 14.02 3.33
CA ASP A 126 8.71 12.68 3.93
C ASP A 126 8.99 11.58 2.89
N LEU A 127 8.41 11.72 1.68
CA LEU A 127 8.63 10.85 0.53
C LEU A 127 10.03 10.94 -0.08
N ARG A 128 10.95 11.74 0.48
CA ARG A 128 12.37 11.72 0.08
C ARG A 128 13.16 10.66 0.85
N LYS A 129 12.60 10.10 1.93
CA LYS A 129 13.18 8.98 2.66
C LYS A 129 12.91 7.67 1.93
N ARG A 130 13.94 6.82 1.85
CA ARG A 130 13.92 5.57 1.10
C ARG A 130 12.85 4.62 1.65
N GLU A 131 12.76 4.44 2.97
CA GLU A 131 11.76 3.57 3.58
C GLU A 131 10.32 4.02 3.27
N ASN A 132 10.06 5.32 3.18
CA ASN A 132 8.73 5.83 2.84
C ASN A 132 8.40 5.61 1.37
N GLN A 133 9.37 5.77 0.46
CA GLN A 133 9.17 5.47 -0.97
C GLN A 133 8.93 3.98 -1.20
N ALA A 134 9.61 3.12 -0.44
CA ALA A 134 9.47 1.67 -0.53
C ALA A 134 8.01 1.23 -0.38
N ILE A 135 7.24 1.86 0.52
CA ILE A 135 5.80 1.59 0.70
C ILE A 135 5.01 1.82 -0.61
N PHE A 136 5.26 2.91 -1.32
CA PHE A 136 4.53 3.24 -2.55
C PHE A 136 4.98 2.39 -3.74
N LYS A 137 6.29 2.11 -3.84
CA LYS A 137 6.83 1.19 -4.84
C LYS A 137 6.26 -0.21 -4.65
N LEU A 138 6.24 -0.71 -3.41
CA LEU A 138 5.67 -2.01 -3.07
C LEU A 138 4.18 -2.06 -3.36
N ARG A 139 3.41 -1.02 -3.00
CA ARG A 139 2.01 -0.90 -3.38
C ARG A 139 1.80 -0.99 -4.89
N SER A 140 2.65 -0.34 -5.69
CA SER A 140 2.58 -0.42 -7.15
C SER A 140 2.85 -1.84 -7.66
N ILE A 141 3.83 -2.55 -7.08
CA ILE A 141 4.14 -3.94 -7.43
C ILE A 141 2.96 -4.86 -7.09
N VAL A 142 2.38 -4.73 -5.90
CA VAL A 142 1.21 -5.50 -5.46
C VAL A 142 0.03 -5.29 -6.41
N LEU A 143 -0.32 -4.04 -6.73
CA LEU A 143 -1.45 -3.74 -7.63
C LEU A 143 -1.21 -4.25 -9.06
N ARG A 144 0.03 -4.23 -9.55
CA ARG A 144 0.39 -4.84 -10.84
C ARG A 144 0.21 -6.36 -10.81
N ARG A 145 0.76 -7.03 -9.79
CA ARG A 145 0.70 -8.49 -9.65
C ARG A 145 -0.74 -8.99 -9.51
N ILE A 146 -1.59 -8.28 -8.76
CA ILE A 146 -3.03 -8.57 -8.65
C ILE A 146 -3.71 -8.55 -10.01
N ARG A 147 -3.49 -7.50 -10.82
CA ARG A 147 -4.05 -7.42 -12.17
C ARG A 147 -3.58 -8.57 -13.05
N GLU A 148 -2.27 -8.80 -13.10
CA GLU A 148 -1.68 -9.88 -13.89
C GLU A 148 -2.28 -11.25 -13.51
N PHE A 149 -2.45 -11.52 -12.22
CA PHE A 149 -3.08 -12.73 -11.73
C PHE A 149 -4.54 -12.85 -12.19
N LEU A 150 -5.35 -11.81 -11.97
CA LEU A 150 -6.77 -11.83 -12.34
C LEU A 150 -6.98 -11.99 -13.85
N TYR A 151 -6.15 -11.31 -14.66
CA TYR A 151 -6.12 -11.53 -16.12
C TYR A 151 -5.78 -12.98 -16.49
N SER A 152 -4.80 -13.59 -15.80
CA SER A 152 -4.44 -15.00 -16.03
C SER A 152 -5.57 -15.98 -15.70
N LYS A 153 -6.50 -15.58 -14.81
CA LYS A 153 -7.70 -16.35 -14.44
C LYS A 153 -8.93 -16.03 -15.30
N GLY A 154 -8.76 -15.19 -16.33
CA GLY A 154 -9.81 -14.82 -17.27
C GLY A 154 -10.77 -13.74 -16.76
N PHE A 155 -10.39 -12.97 -15.73
CA PHE A 155 -11.21 -11.83 -15.31
C PHE A 155 -11.03 -10.63 -16.24
N ILE A 156 -12.08 -9.83 -16.35
CA ILE A 156 -12.13 -8.59 -17.13
C ILE A 156 -12.14 -7.40 -16.16
N GLU A 157 -11.22 -6.44 -16.35
CA GLU A 157 -11.20 -5.19 -15.59
C GLU A 157 -12.38 -4.31 -16.01
N VAL A 158 -13.16 -3.82 -15.04
CA VAL A 158 -14.32 -2.96 -15.26
C VAL A 158 -14.24 -1.70 -14.39
N ASN A 159 -15.01 -0.68 -14.75
CA ASN A 159 -15.14 0.55 -13.96
C ASN A 159 -16.61 0.87 -13.72
N THR A 160 -16.97 1.01 -12.44
CA THR A 160 -18.34 1.28 -12.02
C THR A 160 -18.50 2.72 -11.51
N PRO A 161 -19.72 3.29 -11.52
CA PRO A 161 -19.95 4.64 -11.02
C PRO A 161 -19.51 4.83 -9.56
N LYS A 162 -18.93 5.99 -9.25
CA LYS A 162 -18.53 6.39 -7.89
C LYS A 162 -19.43 7.43 -7.25
N ILE A 163 -20.33 8.01 -8.04
CA ILE A 163 -21.42 8.88 -7.59
C ILE A 163 -22.72 8.09 -7.79
N ILE A 164 -23.42 7.81 -6.70
CA ILE A 164 -24.61 6.94 -6.68
C ILE A 164 -25.80 7.67 -6.07
N ALA A 165 -27.01 7.26 -6.45
CA ALA A 165 -28.24 7.90 -5.98
C ALA A 165 -28.69 7.40 -4.59
N ALA A 166 -28.31 6.18 -4.21
CA ALA A 166 -28.71 5.54 -2.97
C ALA A 166 -27.59 4.62 -2.46
N ALA A 167 -27.61 4.31 -1.16
CA ALA A 167 -26.68 3.40 -0.51
C ALA A 167 -26.70 2.00 -1.16
N THR A 168 -25.53 1.34 -1.21
CA THR A 168 -25.41 -0.06 -1.64
C THR A 168 -25.81 -1.03 -0.53
N GLU A 169 -25.48 -0.68 0.70
CA GLU A 169 -25.71 -1.43 1.94
C GLU A 169 -26.26 -0.44 2.96
N GLY A 170 -27.32 -0.80 3.70
CA GLY A 170 -27.92 0.09 4.68
C GLY A 170 -26.86 0.64 5.63
N GLY A 171 -26.74 1.97 5.73
CA GLY A 171 -25.67 2.59 6.52
C GLY A 171 -25.68 4.12 6.48
N THR A 172 -25.22 4.73 7.56
CA THR A 172 -25.12 6.18 7.79
C THR A 172 -23.80 6.77 7.30
N ALA A 173 -22.80 5.93 7.00
CA ALA A 173 -21.44 6.34 6.65
C ALA A 173 -21.26 6.70 5.16
N LEU A 174 -22.17 7.50 4.60
CA LEU A 174 -22.10 7.99 3.21
C LEU A 174 -21.64 9.44 3.17
N PHE A 175 -20.76 9.77 2.22
CA PHE A 175 -20.47 11.16 1.89
C PHE A 175 -21.51 11.72 0.93
N PRO A 176 -22.31 12.72 1.33
CA PRO A 176 -23.26 13.36 0.43
C PRO A 176 -22.53 14.25 -0.58
N VAL A 177 -22.99 14.24 -1.82
CA VAL A 177 -22.50 15.09 -2.92
C VAL A 177 -23.67 15.74 -3.61
N LYS A 178 -23.58 17.05 -3.86
CA LYS A 178 -24.56 17.75 -4.69
C LYS A 178 -24.29 17.42 -6.15
N TYR A 179 -25.24 16.78 -6.82
CA TYR A 179 -25.13 16.41 -8.24
C TYR A 179 -26.19 17.13 -9.05
N PHE A 180 -25.85 18.34 -9.52
CA PHE A 180 -26.78 19.30 -10.10
C PHE A 180 -27.94 19.58 -9.13
N GLU A 181 -29.19 19.45 -9.56
CA GLU A 181 -30.37 19.65 -8.72
C GLU A 181 -30.60 18.48 -7.75
N ARG A 182 -29.93 17.33 -7.92
CA ARG A 182 -30.15 16.10 -7.14
C ARG A 182 -29.14 15.93 -6.01
N ASN A 183 -29.52 15.13 -5.02
CA ASN A 183 -28.62 14.63 -4.00
C ASN A 183 -28.06 13.28 -4.47
N ALA A 184 -26.76 13.09 -4.30
CA ALA A 184 -26.06 11.86 -4.58
C ALA A 184 -25.08 11.55 -3.45
N PHE A 185 -24.41 10.42 -3.52
CA PHE A 185 -23.46 9.97 -2.53
C PHE A 185 -22.21 9.40 -3.20
N LEU A 186 -21.08 9.43 -2.52
CA LEU A 186 -19.90 8.68 -2.92
C LEU A 186 -20.08 7.19 -2.59
N SER A 187 -19.68 6.32 -3.52
CA SER A 187 -19.86 4.87 -3.37
C SER A 187 -18.91 4.29 -2.32
N GLN A 188 -19.44 3.42 -1.45
CA GLN A 188 -18.68 2.70 -0.42
C GLN A 188 -18.06 1.39 -0.94
N SER A 189 -18.65 0.83 -2.00
CA SER A 189 -18.21 -0.37 -2.71
C SER A 189 -18.82 -0.39 -4.12
N PRO A 190 -18.36 -1.24 -5.06
CA PRO A 190 -19.00 -1.44 -6.35
C PRO A 190 -20.04 -2.57 -6.32
N GLN A 191 -20.44 -3.02 -5.13
CA GLN A 191 -21.13 -4.29 -4.87
C GLN A 191 -22.37 -4.53 -5.73
N LEU A 192 -23.26 -3.53 -5.87
CA LEU A 192 -24.46 -3.68 -6.67
C LEU A 192 -24.13 -3.74 -8.17
N TYR A 193 -23.20 -2.92 -8.65
CA TYR A 193 -22.82 -2.88 -10.06
C TYR A 193 -22.10 -4.16 -10.48
N LYS A 194 -21.12 -4.64 -9.71
CA LYS A 194 -20.39 -5.87 -10.06
C LYS A 194 -21.31 -7.10 -10.07
N GLN A 195 -22.33 -7.14 -9.19
CA GLN A 195 -23.38 -8.17 -9.24
C GLN A 195 -24.26 -8.04 -10.50
N MET A 196 -24.68 -6.83 -10.88
CA MET A 196 -25.46 -6.64 -12.11
C MET A 196 -24.70 -7.10 -13.36
N LEU A 197 -23.37 -6.93 -13.39
CA LEU A 197 -22.52 -7.43 -14.47
C LEU A 197 -22.50 -8.96 -14.58
N MET A 198 -22.86 -9.71 -13.52
CA MET A 198 -23.02 -11.17 -13.63
C MET A 198 -24.21 -11.54 -14.52
N GLY A 199 -25.18 -10.64 -14.70
CA GLY A 199 -26.30 -10.81 -15.63
C GLY A 199 -26.00 -10.48 -17.09
N THR A 200 -24.78 -10.00 -17.41
CA THR A 200 -24.42 -9.58 -18.78
C THR A 200 -23.63 -10.63 -19.56
N GLY A 201 -23.20 -11.72 -18.90
CA GLY A 201 -22.34 -12.75 -19.49
C GLY A 201 -20.85 -12.40 -19.49
N LEU A 202 -20.42 -11.36 -18.74
CA LEU A 202 -19.00 -11.11 -18.51
C LEU A 202 -18.35 -12.19 -17.62
N ASP A 203 -19.15 -12.87 -16.80
CA ASP A 203 -18.85 -14.00 -15.91
C ASP A 203 -17.76 -13.80 -14.84
N LYS A 204 -16.68 -13.08 -15.12
CA LYS A 204 -15.58 -12.81 -14.19
C LYS A 204 -15.13 -11.38 -14.35
N VAL A 205 -15.43 -10.54 -13.36
CA VAL A 205 -15.07 -9.12 -13.39
C VAL A 205 -14.25 -8.74 -12.18
N PHE A 206 -13.33 -7.80 -12.37
CA PHE A 206 -12.65 -7.16 -11.26
C PHE A 206 -12.58 -5.65 -11.43
N GLU A 207 -12.46 -4.94 -10.32
CA GLU A 207 -12.29 -3.49 -10.28
C GLU A 207 -11.27 -3.12 -9.20
N ILE A 208 -10.30 -2.27 -9.55
CA ILE A 208 -9.40 -1.64 -8.57
C ILE A 208 -9.67 -0.14 -8.62
N ALA A 209 -10.40 0.37 -7.64
CA ALA A 209 -10.86 1.76 -7.64
C ALA A 209 -10.94 2.34 -6.23
N GLN A 210 -11.11 3.67 -6.16
CA GLN A 210 -11.32 4.37 -4.90
C GLN A 210 -12.78 4.29 -4.45
N PHE A 211 -12.97 4.10 -3.15
CA PHE A 211 -14.26 4.09 -2.47
C PHE A 211 -14.16 4.87 -1.17
N PHE A 212 -15.33 5.24 -0.64
CA PHE A 212 -15.43 6.25 0.41
C PHE A 212 -16.38 5.79 1.49
N ARG A 213 -15.98 5.88 2.76
CA ARG A 213 -16.84 5.62 3.92
C ARG A 213 -16.67 6.77 4.90
N ALA A 214 -17.78 7.37 5.32
CA ALA A 214 -17.78 8.43 6.32
C ALA A 214 -17.78 7.83 7.73
N GLU A 215 -16.73 7.07 8.05
CA GLU A 215 -16.55 6.50 9.39
C GLU A 215 -16.11 7.60 10.36
N GLU A 216 -16.74 7.67 11.54
CA GLU A 216 -16.37 8.63 12.58
C GLU A 216 -15.22 8.12 13.47
N HIS A 217 -14.91 6.82 13.39
CA HIS A 217 -13.93 6.18 14.27
C HIS A 217 -12.50 6.37 13.76
N ASP A 218 -11.70 7.10 14.54
CA ASP A 218 -10.26 7.19 14.35
C ASP A 218 -9.57 5.92 14.87
N THR A 219 -9.21 5.03 13.95
CA THR A 219 -8.53 3.78 14.26
C THR A 219 -7.34 3.56 13.32
N ARG A 220 -6.42 2.68 13.70
CA ARG A 220 -5.24 2.36 12.88
C ARG A 220 -5.53 1.59 11.58
N ARG A 221 -6.79 1.22 11.31
CA ARG A 221 -7.20 0.36 10.18
C ARG A 221 -8.16 1.03 9.22
N HIS A 222 -8.82 2.11 9.65
CA HIS A 222 -9.86 2.76 8.88
C HIS A 222 -9.37 4.10 8.32
N VAL A 223 -9.69 4.34 7.06
CA VAL A 223 -9.53 5.63 6.38
C VAL A 223 -10.80 5.90 5.58
N ASN A 224 -11.14 7.18 5.42
CA ASN A 224 -12.41 7.55 4.80
C ASN A 224 -12.39 7.49 3.26
N GLU A 225 -11.20 7.43 2.67
CA GLU A 225 -10.94 7.20 1.26
C GLU A 225 -9.92 6.07 1.13
N PHE A 226 -10.30 4.99 0.46
CA PHE A 226 -9.44 3.81 0.30
C PHE A 226 -9.56 3.24 -1.11
N THR A 227 -8.55 2.46 -1.50
CA THR A 227 -8.60 1.66 -2.73
C THR A 227 -9.11 0.28 -2.38
N SER A 228 -10.22 -0.12 -2.99
CA SER A 228 -10.71 -1.50 -2.91
C SER A 228 -10.27 -2.29 -4.14
N ILE A 229 -10.05 -3.58 -3.94
CA ILE A 229 -9.87 -4.57 -4.99
C ILE A 229 -11.08 -5.48 -4.93
N ASP A 230 -11.98 -5.31 -5.89
CA ASP A 230 -13.24 -6.02 -5.95
C ASP A 230 -13.20 -7.06 -7.06
N ILE A 231 -13.64 -8.27 -6.75
CA ILE A 231 -13.92 -9.31 -7.74
C ILE A 231 -15.38 -9.75 -7.62
N GLU A 232 -15.96 -10.20 -8.74
CA GLU A 232 -17.22 -10.92 -8.77
C GLU A 232 -17.15 -11.99 -9.87
N MET A 233 -17.69 -13.18 -9.60
CA MET A 233 -17.66 -14.32 -10.50
C MET A 233 -19.03 -15.00 -10.55
N ALA A 234 -19.53 -15.25 -11.75
CA ALA A 234 -20.74 -16.01 -12.03
C ALA A 234 -20.42 -17.51 -12.05
N PHE A 235 -21.47 -18.34 -11.93
CA PHE A 235 -21.36 -19.80 -11.94
C PHE A 235 -20.39 -20.36 -10.89
N SER A 236 -20.26 -19.67 -9.75
CA SER A 236 -19.36 -20.04 -8.66
C SER A 236 -20.07 -20.07 -7.31
N LYS A 237 -19.55 -20.89 -6.40
CA LYS A 237 -19.91 -20.91 -4.97
C LYS A 237 -18.88 -20.13 -4.15
N LYS A 238 -19.14 -19.95 -2.85
CA LYS A 238 -18.19 -19.23 -1.98
C LYS A 238 -16.81 -19.90 -1.97
N GLU A 239 -16.74 -21.23 -2.04
CA GLU A 239 -15.49 -21.99 -2.01
C GLU A 239 -14.61 -21.66 -3.21
N ASP A 240 -15.21 -21.51 -4.39
CA ASP A 240 -14.48 -21.13 -5.61
C ASP A 240 -13.87 -19.73 -5.48
N VAL A 241 -14.60 -18.79 -4.87
CA VAL A 241 -14.11 -17.43 -4.63
C VAL A 241 -12.99 -17.42 -3.59
N MET A 242 -13.13 -18.20 -2.51
CA MET A 242 -12.07 -18.36 -1.50
C MET A 242 -10.78 -18.95 -2.11
N LEU A 243 -10.90 -19.92 -3.02
CA LEU A 243 -9.75 -20.48 -3.74
C LEU A 243 -9.06 -19.43 -4.61
N ILE A 244 -9.81 -18.61 -5.35
CA ILE A 244 -9.22 -17.50 -6.13
C ILE A 244 -8.49 -16.50 -5.22
N LEU A 245 -9.07 -16.17 -4.08
CA LEU A 245 -8.46 -15.23 -3.13
C LEU A 245 -7.21 -15.81 -2.46
N GLU A 246 -7.22 -17.11 -2.13
CA GLU A 246 -6.07 -17.83 -1.60
C GLU A 246 -4.90 -17.86 -2.61
N GLU A 247 -5.18 -18.22 -3.86
CA GLU A 247 -4.20 -18.21 -4.93
C GLU A 247 -3.65 -16.80 -5.18
N LEU A 248 -4.52 -15.78 -5.16
CA LEU A 248 -4.11 -14.38 -5.31
C LEU A 248 -3.16 -13.95 -4.19
N LEU A 249 -3.49 -14.29 -2.93
CA LEU A 249 -2.64 -13.98 -1.78
C LEU A 249 -1.27 -14.65 -1.94
N ARG A 250 -1.24 -15.93 -2.31
CA ARG A 250 0.01 -16.67 -2.57
C ARG A 250 0.87 -15.98 -3.62
N GLU A 251 0.29 -15.62 -4.76
CA GLU A 251 1.01 -14.97 -5.86
C GLU A 251 1.58 -13.61 -5.44
N VAL A 252 0.79 -12.80 -4.75
CA VAL A 252 1.23 -11.49 -4.24
C VAL A 252 2.37 -11.64 -3.23
N LEU A 253 2.23 -12.52 -2.23
CA LEU A 253 3.27 -12.73 -1.23
C LEU A 253 4.56 -13.24 -1.89
N SER A 254 4.46 -14.16 -2.85
CA SER A 254 5.62 -14.70 -3.57
C SER A 254 6.37 -13.66 -4.42
N GLU A 255 5.69 -12.59 -4.84
CA GLU A 255 6.30 -11.45 -5.52
C GLU A 255 6.95 -10.51 -4.51
N VAL A 256 6.24 -10.18 -3.44
CA VAL A 256 6.67 -9.21 -2.41
C VAL A 256 7.95 -9.65 -1.71
N VAL A 257 8.10 -10.93 -1.37
CA VAL A 257 9.32 -11.44 -0.69
C VAL A 257 10.60 -11.30 -1.52
N LYS A 258 10.48 -11.11 -2.83
CA LYS A 258 11.63 -10.96 -3.75
C LYS A 258 12.06 -9.52 -3.95
N THR A 259 11.33 -8.53 -3.41
CA THR A 259 11.58 -7.12 -3.72
C THR A 259 12.62 -6.50 -2.80
N GLU A 260 13.38 -5.54 -3.33
CA GLU A 260 14.29 -4.73 -2.50
C GLU A 260 13.52 -3.80 -1.57
N GLU A 261 12.32 -3.36 -1.96
CA GLU A 261 11.43 -2.55 -1.12
C GLU A 261 11.08 -3.23 0.20
N LEU A 262 10.86 -4.54 0.22
CA LEU A 262 10.58 -5.27 1.46
C LEU A 262 11.78 -5.20 2.42
N LYS A 263 13.00 -5.35 1.87
CA LYS A 263 14.25 -5.22 2.62
C LYS A 263 14.46 -3.80 3.13
N GLU A 264 14.14 -2.79 2.32
CA GLU A 264 14.20 -1.37 2.72
C GLU A 264 13.26 -1.05 3.88
N LEU A 265 12.11 -1.74 3.97
CA LEU A 265 11.17 -1.64 5.09
C LEU A 265 11.63 -2.41 6.33
N GLY A 266 12.68 -3.23 6.22
CA GLY A 266 13.20 -4.05 7.32
C GLY A 266 12.24 -5.15 7.76
N ILE A 267 11.36 -5.62 6.87
CA ILE A 267 10.42 -6.71 7.13
C ILE A 267 11.10 -8.03 6.76
N ASP A 268 11.06 -9.01 7.66
CA ASP A 268 11.61 -10.34 7.40
C ASP A 268 10.68 -11.10 6.44
N GLU A 269 11.24 -11.76 5.42
CA GLU A 269 10.49 -12.60 4.50
C GLU A 269 9.68 -13.70 5.22
N LYS A 270 10.19 -14.16 6.37
CA LYS A 270 9.51 -15.14 7.23
C LYS A 270 8.22 -14.60 7.82
N ASP A 271 8.07 -13.28 7.97
CA ASP A 271 6.82 -12.66 8.43
C ASP A 271 5.73 -12.70 7.36
N LEU A 272 6.06 -13.06 6.13
CA LEU A 272 5.15 -13.21 5.00
C LEU A 272 5.00 -14.67 4.53
N ASP A 273 5.68 -15.62 5.18
CA ASP A 273 5.61 -17.04 4.86
C ASP A 273 4.27 -17.64 5.34
N VAL A 274 3.37 -17.90 4.40
CA VAL A 274 2.02 -18.42 4.66
C VAL A 274 1.90 -19.83 4.10
N GLU A 275 1.46 -20.76 4.94
CA GLU A 275 1.14 -22.11 4.52
C GLU A 275 -0.25 -22.18 3.89
N PHE A 276 -0.35 -22.95 2.80
CA PHE A 276 -1.58 -23.14 2.05
C PHE A 276 -1.90 -24.64 1.91
N PRO A 277 -3.18 -25.06 1.87
CA PRO A 277 -4.38 -24.23 1.85
C PRO A 277 -4.67 -23.56 3.19
N LEU A 278 -5.36 -22.42 3.15
CA LEU A 278 -5.67 -21.65 4.37
C LEU A 278 -6.69 -22.40 5.24
N PRO A 279 -6.50 -22.43 6.57
CA PRO A 279 -7.50 -22.94 7.49
C PRO A 279 -8.83 -22.21 7.33
N ARG A 280 -9.93 -22.95 7.52
CA ARG A 280 -11.30 -22.43 7.47
C ARG A 280 -11.91 -22.64 8.84
N ILE A 281 -12.05 -21.56 9.60
CA ILE A 281 -12.62 -21.58 10.95
C ILE A 281 -14.08 -21.16 10.83
N HIS A 282 -15.00 -22.00 11.29
CA HIS A 282 -16.41 -21.62 11.31
C HIS A 282 -16.62 -20.52 12.36
N TYR A 283 -17.54 -19.57 12.11
CA TYR A 283 -17.83 -18.51 13.09
C TYR A 283 -18.17 -19.07 14.48
N GLU A 284 -18.95 -20.16 14.53
CA GLU A 284 -19.31 -20.88 15.77
C GLU A 284 -18.07 -21.39 16.51
N GLU A 285 -17.15 -22.06 15.79
CA GLU A 285 -15.87 -22.50 16.35
C GLU A 285 -15.03 -21.31 16.84
N ALA A 286 -15.01 -20.20 16.09
CA ALA A 286 -14.27 -19.01 16.48
C ALA A 286 -14.76 -18.40 17.80
N ILE A 287 -16.08 -18.30 18.01
CA ILE A 287 -16.63 -17.78 19.27
C ILE A 287 -16.44 -18.77 20.43
N GLU A 288 -16.50 -20.07 20.19
CA GLU A 288 -16.19 -21.10 21.19
C GLU A 288 -14.74 -21.01 21.67
N MET A 289 -13.79 -20.93 20.73
CA MET A 289 -12.36 -20.75 21.02
C MET A 289 -12.10 -19.49 21.84
N LEU A 290 -12.85 -18.41 21.59
CA LEU A 290 -12.75 -17.15 22.33
C LEU A 290 -13.36 -17.24 23.73
N SER A 291 -14.50 -17.91 23.88
CA SER A 291 -15.14 -18.13 25.20
C SER A 291 -14.23 -18.96 26.12
N GLU A 292 -13.51 -19.96 25.59
CA GLU A 292 -12.48 -20.70 26.36
C GLU A 292 -11.34 -19.81 26.88
N LYS A 293 -11.13 -18.63 26.26
CA LYS A 293 -10.17 -17.60 26.72
C LYS A 293 -10.83 -16.48 27.53
N GLY A 294 -12.10 -16.62 27.88
CA GLY A 294 -12.88 -15.63 28.62
C GLY A 294 -13.22 -14.38 27.80
N ILE A 295 -13.29 -14.51 26.47
CA ILE A 295 -13.77 -13.46 25.56
C ILE A 295 -15.13 -13.91 25.04
N GLU A 296 -16.18 -13.38 25.65
CA GLU A 296 -17.55 -13.62 25.21
C GLU A 296 -17.87 -12.77 23.97
N VAL A 297 -18.41 -13.41 22.94
CA VAL A 297 -18.94 -12.79 21.73
C VAL A 297 -20.37 -13.27 21.58
N GLU A 298 -21.34 -12.35 21.57
CA GLU A 298 -22.73 -12.72 21.42
C GLU A 298 -23.01 -13.22 20.00
N TRP A 299 -23.84 -14.25 19.87
CA TRP A 299 -24.18 -14.81 18.56
C TRP A 299 -24.81 -13.75 17.65
N GLY A 300 -24.22 -13.59 16.46
CA GLY A 300 -24.68 -12.62 15.47
C GLY A 300 -24.05 -11.24 15.60
N GLU A 301 -23.16 -11.03 16.57
CA GLU A 301 -22.29 -9.87 16.63
C GLU A 301 -20.99 -10.11 15.85
N ASP A 302 -20.37 -9.01 15.46
CA ASP A 302 -19.03 -9.01 14.87
C ASP A 302 -17.96 -9.29 15.95
N ILE A 303 -16.85 -9.91 15.55
CA ILE A 303 -15.79 -10.26 16.49
C ILE A 303 -14.97 -8.99 16.79
N PRO A 304 -14.90 -8.53 18.06
CA PRO A 304 -14.22 -7.29 18.39
C PRO A 304 -12.71 -7.41 18.13
N THR A 305 -12.02 -6.28 17.97
CA THR A 305 -10.57 -6.25 17.70
C THR A 305 -9.73 -7.07 18.70
N LYS A 306 -10.12 -7.06 19.99
CA LYS A 306 -9.48 -7.90 21.01
C LYS A 306 -9.70 -9.39 20.75
N GLY A 307 -10.90 -9.76 20.33
CA GLY A 307 -11.25 -11.12 19.91
C GLY A 307 -10.43 -11.57 18.70
N LEU A 308 -10.39 -10.78 17.62
CA LEU A 308 -9.61 -11.11 16.42
C LEU A 308 -8.11 -11.32 16.73
N LYS A 309 -7.56 -10.50 17.63
CA LYS A 309 -6.15 -10.65 18.06
C LYS A 309 -5.91 -11.93 18.84
N GLU A 310 -6.85 -12.35 19.68
CA GLU A 310 -6.71 -13.60 20.43
C GLU A 310 -6.98 -14.80 19.53
N LEU A 311 -8.02 -14.75 18.70
CA LEU A 311 -8.35 -15.78 17.73
C LEU A 311 -7.16 -16.09 16.81
N TRP A 312 -6.51 -15.08 16.25
CA TRP A 312 -5.29 -15.27 15.44
C TRP A 312 -4.23 -16.12 16.16
N LYS A 313 -3.94 -15.85 17.44
CA LYS A 313 -2.97 -16.64 18.22
C LYS A 313 -3.42 -18.08 18.42
N LEU A 314 -4.72 -18.31 18.58
CA LEU A 314 -5.29 -19.64 18.80
C LEU A 314 -5.26 -20.47 17.51
N VAL A 315 -5.58 -19.86 16.37
CA VAL A 315 -5.51 -20.52 15.06
C VAL A 315 -4.05 -20.86 14.71
N GLY A 316 -3.10 -20.02 15.11
CA GLY A 316 -1.67 -20.34 15.04
C GLY A 316 -1.05 -20.24 13.64
N THR A 317 -1.75 -19.65 12.67
CA THR A 317 -1.24 -19.32 11.33
C THR A 317 -1.30 -17.82 11.06
N LYS A 318 -0.54 -17.37 10.06
CA LYS A 318 -0.53 -15.97 9.62
C LYS A 318 -1.73 -15.59 8.77
N ALA A 319 -2.41 -16.55 8.12
CA ALA A 319 -3.60 -16.27 7.33
C ALA A 319 -4.61 -17.41 7.44
N TYR A 320 -5.89 -17.07 7.52
CA TYR A 320 -6.99 -18.02 7.68
C TYR A 320 -8.32 -17.38 7.26
N PHE A 321 -9.33 -18.20 7.00
CA PHE A 321 -10.69 -17.73 6.77
C PHE A 321 -11.55 -17.91 8.03
N ILE A 322 -12.44 -16.94 8.26
CA ILE A 322 -13.62 -17.13 9.12
C ILE A 322 -14.82 -17.29 8.20
N VAL A 323 -15.52 -18.43 8.27
CA VAL A 323 -16.60 -18.79 7.34
C VAL A 323 -17.94 -18.97 8.05
N ASP A 324 -19.02 -18.94 7.29
CA ASP A 324 -20.37 -19.28 7.76
C ASP A 324 -20.87 -18.36 8.88
N TRP A 325 -20.73 -17.04 8.69
CA TRP A 325 -21.24 -16.06 9.65
C TRP A 325 -22.77 -16.09 9.76
N PRO A 326 -23.35 -15.69 10.91
CA PRO A 326 -24.79 -15.53 11.07
C PRO A 326 -25.37 -14.57 10.03
N MET A 327 -26.54 -14.90 9.46
CA MET A 327 -27.19 -14.07 8.44
C MET A 327 -27.60 -12.69 8.99
N SER A 328 -27.84 -12.59 10.31
CA SER A 328 -28.14 -11.31 10.98
C SER A 328 -26.99 -10.30 10.83
N ALA A 329 -25.74 -10.77 10.88
CA ALA A 329 -24.53 -9.97 10.80
C ALA A 329 -24.13 -9.56 9.37
N LYS A 330 -24.65 -10.26 8.35
CA LYS A 330 -24.22 -10.05 6.96
C LYS A 330 -25.24 -9.25 6.13
N PRO A 331 -24.79 -8.63 5.01
CA PRO A 331 -25.65 -7.86 4.12
C PRO A 331 -26.75 -8.70 3.44
N PHE A 332 -27.84 -8.04 3.05
CA PHE A 332 -29.04 -8.69 2.46
C PHE A 332 -28.76 -9.48 1.17
N TYR A 333 -27.67 -9.16 0.45
CA TYR A 333 -27.33 -9.80 -0.82
C TYR A 333 -26.54 -11.10 -0.66
N ILE A 334 -26.16 -11.51 0.56
CA ILE A 334 -25.49 -12.79 0.79
C ILE A 334 -26.51 -13.93 0.71
N MET A 335 -26.10 -15.07 0.13
CA MET A 335 -26.91 -16.27 0.07
C MET A 335 -27.10 -16.87 1.47
N PRO A 336 -28.35 -17.05 1.94
CA PRO A 336 -28.61 -17.66 3.24
C PRO A 336 -28.32 -19.16 3.25
N LYS A 337 -27.83 -19.66 4.39
CA LYS A 337 -27.61 -21.07 4.70
C LYS A 337 -28.27 -21.37 6.05
N GLY A 338 -29.60 -21.47 6.06
CA GLY A 338 -30.38 -21.52 7.30
C GLY A 338 -30.29 -20.20 8.07
N GLU A 339 -29.87 -20.25 9.33
CA GLU A 339 -29.58 -19.04 10.15
C GLU A 339 -28.19 -18.46 9.88
N LEU A 340 -27.33 -19.22 9.19
CA LEU A 340 -26.01 -18.80 8.74
C LEU A 340 -26.07 -18.23 7.32
N SER A 341 -24.91 -17.86 6.80
CA SER A 341 -24.76 -17.27 5.49
C SER A 341 -23.59 -17.91 4.74
N GLU A 342 -23.66 -17.93 3.41
CA GLU A 342 -22.55 -18.37 2.55
C GLU A 342 -21.47 -17.26 2.43
N SER A 343 -21.01 -16.74 3.57
CA SER A 343 -20.01 -15.67 3.66
C SER A 343 -18.69 -16.15 4.23
N PHE A 344 -17.65 -15.35 4.01
CA PHE A 344 -16.33 -15.55 4.58
C PHE A 344 -15.61 -14.21 4.72
N ASP A 345 -14.68 -14.17 5.67
CA ASP A 345 -13.70 -13.09 5.83
C ASP A 345 -12.30 -13.72 5.80
N LEU A 346 -11.38 -13.16 5.00
CA LEU A 346 -9.97 -13.54 4.95
C LEU A 346 -9.19 -12.69 5.94
N MET A 347 -8.57 -13.36 6.89
CA MET A 347 -7.74 -12.77 7.92
C MET A 347 -6.26 -12.94 7.57
N PHE A 348 -5.47 -11.88 7.79
CA PHE A 348 -4.02 -11.93 7.83
C PHE A 348 -3.57 -11.35 9.17
N TYR A 349 -2.99 -12.21 10.00
CA TYR A 349 -2.86 -12.00 11.43
C TYR A 349 -4.24 -11.67 12.05
N GLU A 350 -4.36 -10.56 12.78
CA GLU A 350 -5.61 -10.07 13.35
C GLU A 350 -6.38 -9.07 12.47
N ILE A 351 -5.95 -8.87 11.21
CA ILE A 351 -6.48 -7.88 10.28
C ILE A 351 -7.30 -8.58 9.21
N GLU A 352 -8.53 -8.14 9.01
CA GLU A 352 -9.34 -8.56 7.86
C GLU A 352 -8.74 -7.92 6.60
N LEU A 353 -8.35 -8.74 5.62
CA LEU A 353 -7.89 -8.28 4.32
C LEU A 353 -9.01 -8.19 3.29
N ALA A 354 -10.00 -9.08 3.38
CA ALA A 354 -11.12 -9.12 2.46
C ALA A 354 -12.32 -9.82 3.08
N SER A 355 -13.52 -9.36 2.72
CA SER A 355 -14.79 -10.01 3.02
C SER A 355 -15.51 -10.38 1.72
N GLY A 356 -16.26 -11.47 1.76
CA GLY A 356 -16.88 -12.03 0.57
C GLY A 356 -17.97 -13.06 0.87
N GLY A 357 -18.54 -13.62 -0.19
CA GLY A 357 -19.54 -14.67 -0.06
C GLY A 357 -20.32 -14.89 -1.34
N GLN A 358 -21.03 -16.02 -1.39
CA GLN A 358 -21.96 -16.32 -2.45
C GLN A 358 -23.16 -15.37 -2.38
N ARG A 359 -23.63 -14.87 -3.52
CA ARG A 359 -24.74 -13.92 -3.58
C ARG A 359 -26.08 -14.60 -3.73
N ASN A 360 -27.10 -13.99 -3.13
CA ASN A 360 -28.49 -14.36 -3.29
C ASN A 360 -29.01 -13.92 -4.66
N HIS A 361 -28.85 -14.80 -5.65
CA HIS A 361 -29.29 -14.57 -7.03
C HIS A 361 -30.78 -14.91 -7.26
N LEU A 362 -31.49 -15.36 -6.21
CA LEU A 362 -32.92 -15.70 -6.31
C LEU A 362 -33.76 -14.45 -6.01
N TYR A 363 -34.48 -13.94 -7.02
CA TYR A 363 -35.21 -12.68 -6.95
C TYR A 363 -36.12 -12.56 -5.71
N ASP A 364 -37.03 -13.52 -5.49
CA ASP A 364 -38.00 -13.45 -4.38
C ASP A 364 -37.32 -13.52 -3.01
N SER A 365 -36.24 -14.33 -2.91
CA SER A 365 -35.43 -14.44 -1.70
C SER A 365 -34.72 -13.12 -1.40
N LEU A 366 -34.13 -12.50 -2.43
CA LEU A 366 -33.43 -11.22 -2.31
C LEU A 366 -34.39 -10.08 -1.92
N VAL A 367 -35.57 -10.02 -2.54
CA VAL A 367 -36.62 -9.03 -2.19
C VAL A 367 -37.06 -9.21 -0.73
N LYS A 368 -37.23 -10.46 -0.27
CA LYS A 368 -37.56 -10.75 1.12
C LYS A 368 -36.44 -10.31 2.07
N ALA A 369 -35.18 -10.56 1.72
CA ALA A 369 -34.02 -10.14 2.51
C ALA A 369 -33.92 -8.61 2.61
N ILE A 370 -34.12 -7.88 1.51
CA ILE A 370 -34.15 -6.41 1.51
C ILE A 370 -35.22 -5.91 2.48
N ARG A 371 -36.47 -6.37 2.34
CA ARG A 371 -37.59 -5.96 3.21
C ARG A 371 -37.38 -6.30 4.68
N SER A 372 -36.58 -7.31 5.00
CA SER A 372 -36.30 -7.71 6.39
C SER A 372 -35.32 -6.77 7.10
N LYS A 373 -34.56 -5.96 6.36
CA LYS A 373 -33.56 -5.02 6.89
C LYS A 373 -34.11 -3.58 7.03
N GLY A 374 -35.41 -3.38 6.81
CA GLY A 374 -36.08 -2.07 6.75
C GLY A 374 -36.26 -1.60 5.32
#